data_AF-A0A7K4QX10-F1
#
_entry.id   AF-A0A7K4QX10-F1
#
_cell.length_a   1.000
_cell.length_b   1.000
_cell.length_c   1.000
_cell.angle_alpha   90.00
_cell.angle_beta   90.00
_cell.angle_gamma   90.00
#
_symmetry.space_group_name_H-M   'P 1'
#
loop_
_entity.id
_entity.type
_entity.pdbx_description
1 polymer ?
#
loop_
_entity_poly.entity_id
_entity_poly.type
_entity_poly.pdbx_seq_one_letter_code
_entity_poly.pdbx_strand_id
1 'polypeptide(L)'
;QVFSSVTSVLSMSVFKDQFVLEDLVEEMKKQGRGLSFGPLRPDGRIAVQGSFPAIQVLRDFLLLKAKSLSEKDNREESKARQRPRRRLQEQGGTPEMRNSVPAGDGGKQVVVLDTDIYHYMKHFFPWVFQENDVVVSAVTDGEITTVCVENAGRADAGQVSSVKKKIEDQSLKLHSTLRKIRVSFEELSRDEKQRHNWACERLKSRYPQVLVIPYDAHIEVIGFSSDIFEFTREMSS
;
A
#
# COMPACT_ATOMS: atom_id res chain seq x y z
N GLN A 1 -26.43 8.93 0.87
CA GLN A 1 -26.07 9.29 2.26
C GLN A 1 -24.56 9.25 2.37
N VAL A 2 -23.90 10.38 2.62
CA VAL A 2 -22.43 10.42 2.75
C VAL A 2 -22.08 10.08 4.20
N PHE A 3 -21.39 8.96 4.43
CA PHE A 3 -20.88 8.62 5.75
C PHE A 3 -19.71 9.55 6.09
N SER A 4 -19.99 10.61 6.86
CA SER A 4 -18.99 11.62 7.25
C SER A 4 -18.13 11.22 8.45
N SER A 5 -18.47 10.12 9.13
CA SER A 5 -17.79 9.66 10.34
C SER A 5 -17.75 8.13 10.39
N VAL A 6 -16.63 7.58 10.83
CA VAL A 6 -16.38 6.15 11.01
C VAL A 6 -16.04 5.87 12.46
N THR A 7 -16.41 4.69 12.94
CA THR A 7 -16.04 4.21 14.28
C THR A 7 -15.08 3.04 14.14
N SER A 8 -13.95 3.09 14.82
CA SER A 8 -12.90 2.06 14.83
C SER A 8 -12.62 1.61 16.25
N VAL A 9 -12.35 0.31 16.43
CA VAL A 9 -11.91 -0.23 17.72
C VAL A 9 -10.41 -0.49 17.64
N LEU A 10 -9.64 0.18 18.49
CA LEU A 10 -8.19 0.07 18.56
C LEU A 10 -7.78 -0.83 19.71
N SER A 11 -6.78 -1.69 19.46
CA SER A 11 -6.14 -2.51 20.49
C SER A 11 -4.83 -1.84 20.93
N MET A 12 -4.78 -1.37 22.17
CA MET A 12 -3.62 -0.69 22.75
C MET A 12 -2.65 -1.67 23.43
N SER A 13 -2.93 -2.97 23.36
CA SER A 13 -2.18 -4.04 24.02
C SER A 13 -0.69 -4.00 23.70
N VAL A 14 -0.32 -3.67 22.46
CA VAL A 14 1.08 -3.61 22.00
C VAL A 14 1.91 -2.52 22.71
N PHE A 15 1.25 -1.53 23.32
CA PHE A 15 1.92 -0.43 24.01
C PHE A 15 2.03 -0.66 25.52
N LYS A 16 1.34 -1.67 26.08
CA LYS A 16 1.24 -1.89 27.55
C LYS A 16 2.59 -2.07 28.23
N ASP A 17 3.56 -2.66 27.54
CA ASP A 17 4.86 -3.00 28.13
C ASP A 17 5.78 -1.77 28.27
N GLN A 18 5.54 -0.71 27.51
CA GLN A 18 6.41 0.48 27.51
C GLN A 18 5.70 1.80 27.79
N PHE A 19 4.37 1.84 27.73
CA PHE A 19 3.58 3.04 27.94
C PHE A 19 2.44 2.78 28.93
N VAL A 20 2.15 3.78 29.76
CA VAL A 20 0.90 3.86 30.52
C VAL A 20 -0.22 4.17 29.52
N LEU A 21 -1.19 3.28 29.40
CA LEU A 21 -2.20 3.37 28.35
C LEU A 21 -3.07 4.61 28.50
N GLU A 22 -3.36 5.01 29.73
CA GLU A 22 -4.14 6.21 30.06
C GLU A 22 -3.44 7.48 29.55
N ASP A 23 -2.12 7.59 29.75
CA ASP A 23 -1.33 8.71 29.27
C ASP A 23 -1.27 8.76 27.74
N LEU A 24 -1.12 7.60 27.10
CA LEU A 24 -1.12 7.50 25.65
C LEU A 24 -2.47 7.91 25.05
N VAL A 25 -3.58 7.53 25.69
CA VAL A 25 -4.93 7.96 25.29
C VAL A 25 -5.10 9.47 25.44
N GLU A 26 -4.58 10.08 26.50
CA GLU A 26 -4.58 11.54 26.67
C GLU A 26 -3.74 12.25 25.61
N GLU A 27 -2.61 11.67 25.20
CA GLU A 27 -1.78 12.19 24.11
C GLU A 27 -2.52 12.09 22.75
N MET A 28 -3.22 10.99 22.50
CA MET A 28 -4.07 10.80 21.30
C MET A 28 -5.18 11.86 21.24
N LYS A 29 -5.83 12.15 22.37
CA LYS A 29 -6.86 13.22 22.47
C LYS A 29 -6.29 14.60 22.14
N LYS A 30 -5.05 14.88 22.53
CA LYS A 30 -4.37 16.17 22.24
C LYS A 30 -4.01 16.31 20.77
N GLN A 31 -3.64 15.22 20.09
CA GLN A 31 -3.27 15.24 18.67
C GLN A 31 -4.49 15.23 17.73
N GLY A 32 -5.57 14.55 18.11
CA GLY A 32 -6.75 14.37 17.27
C GLY A 32 -7.83 15.43 17.48
N ARG A 33 -7.67 16.64 16.91
CA ARG A 33 -8.80 17.59 16.81
C ARG A 33 -9.87 17.00 15.88
N GLY A 34 -11.02 16.60 16.44
CA GLY A 34 -12.12 15.99 15.69
C GLY A 34 -12.28 14.47 15.86
N LEU A 35 -11.59 13.87 16.84
CA LEU A 35 -11.80 12.49 17.27
C LEU A 35 -12.55 12.43 18.60
N SER A 36 -13.50 11.52 18.70
CA SER A 36 -14.19 11.15 19.94
C SER A 36 -13.68 9.80 20.42
N PHE A 37 -13.31 9.72 21.69
CA PHE A 37 -12.74 8.53 22.30
C PHE A 37 -13.71 7.95 23.33
N GLY A 38 -14.03 6.67 23.18
CA GLY A 38 -14.76 5.89 24.18
C GLY A 38 -13.88 5.52 25.37
N PRO A 39 -14.45 4.81 26.37
CA PRO A 39 -13.68 4.37 27.53
C PRO A 39 -12.61 3.35 27.13
N LEU A 40 -11.42 3.47 27.72
CA LEU A 40 -10.40 2.43 27.64
C LEU A 40 -10.88 1.23 28.45
N ARG A 41 -11.06 0.10 27.77
CA ARG A 41 -11.48 -1.15 28.39
C ARG A 41 -10.29 -1.85 29.06
N PRO A 42 -10.53 -2.69 30.08
CA PRO A 42 -9.46 -3.42 30.78
C PRO A 42 -8.62 -4.34 29.87
N ASP A 43 -9.23 -4.84 28.78
CA ASP A 43 -8.54 -5.64 27.76
C ASP A 43 -7.58 -4.80 26.90
N GLY A 44 -7.51 -3.48 27.12
CA GLY A 44 -6.68 -2.54 26.37
C GLY A 44 -7.34 -2.06 25.08
N ARG A 45 -8.64 -2.26 24.90
CA ARG A 45 -9.36 -1.78 23.70
C ARG A 45 -10.03 -0.44 23.93
N ILE A 46 -10.05 0.40 22.90
CA ILE A 46 -10.73 1.70 22.94
C ILE A 46 -11.48 1.93 21.62
N ALA A 47 -12.71 2.42 21.71
CA ALA A 47 -13.47 2.84 20.53
C ALA A 47 -13.11 4.29 20.19
N VAL A 48 -12.88 4.58 18.91
CA VAL A 48 -12.57 5.92 18.41
C VAL A 48 -13.48 6.23 17.24
N GLN A 49 -14.09 7.40 17.26
CA GLN A 49 -14.99 7.86 16.21
C GLN A 49 -14.47 9.18 15.61
N GLY A 50 -14.53 9.31 14.30
CA GLY A 50 -14.16 10.55 13.61
C GLY A 50 -14.22 10.45 12.10
N SER A 51 -13.88 11.54 11.41
CA SER A 51 -13.76 11.54 9.97
C SER A 51 -12.58 10.67 9.51
N PHE A 52 -12.64 10.17 8.27
CA PHE A 52 -11.57 9.33 7.71
C PHE A 52 -10.18 10.00 7.77
N PRO A 53 -10.01 11.30 7.43
CA PRO A 53 -8.73 11.98 7.59
C PRO A 53 -8.24 12.05 9.05
N ALA A 54 -9.15 12.25 10.01
CA ALA A 54 -8.77 12.31 11.42
C ALA A 54 -8.31 10.94 11.95
N ILE A 55 -8.95 9.86 11.49
CA ILE A 55 -8.53 8.48 11.81
C ILE A 55 -7.18 8.14 11.15
N GLN A 56 -6.92 8.65 9.95
CA GLN A 56 -5.63 8.47 9.29
C GLN A 56 -4.49 9.14 10.06
N VAL A 57 -4.67 10.37 10.53
CA VAL A 57 -3.69 11.07 11.39
C VAL A 57 -3.42 10.27 12.68
N LEU A 58 -4.46 9.71 13.31
CA LEU A 58 -4.29 8.87 14.49
C LEU A 58 -3.48 7.60 14.19
N ARG A 59 -3.71 6.96 13.05
CA ARG A 59 -2.93 5.80 12.60
C ARG A 59 -1.45 6.15 12.49
N ASP A 60 -1.13 7.26 11.83
CA ASP A 60 0.26 7.67 11.61
C ASP A 60 0.98 7.99 12.93
N PHE A 61 0.28 8.65 13.87
CA PHE A 61 0.78 8.87 15.23
C PHE A 61 1.10 7.56 15.96
N LEU A 62 0.18 6.58 15.95
CA LEU A 62 0.39 5.29 16.61
C LEU A 62 1.53 4.49 15.96
N LEU A 63 1.68 4.57 14.63
CA LEU A 63 2.81 3.95 13.94
C LEU A 63 4.16 4.56 14.35
N LEU A 64 4.23 5.87 14.53
CA LEU A 64 5.44 6.53 15.05
C LEU A 64 5.77 6.07 16.47
N LYS A 65 4.77 5.98 17.35
CA LYS A 65 4.95 5.43 18.71
C LYS A 65 5.43 3.99 18.67
N ALA A 66 4.86 3.16 17.80
CA ALA A 66 5.25 1.76 17.66
C ALA A 66 6.69 1.59 17.15
N LYS A 67 7.14 2.43 16.21
CA LYS A 67 8.54 2.42 15.74
C LYS A 67 9.53 2.75 16.87
N SER A 68 9.18 3.69 17.75
CA SER A 68 10.01 4.02 18.93
C SER A 68 10.18 2.84 19.90
N LEU A 69 9.19 1.93 20.00
CA LEU A 69 9.30 0.71 20.79
C LEU A 69 10.44 -0.20 20.28
N SER A 70 10.54 -0.35 18.95
CA SER A 70 11.50 -1.25 18.29
C SER A 70 12.94 -0.73 18.37
N GLU A 71 13.15 0.58 18.34
CA GLU A 71 14.49 1.18 18.50
C GLU A 71 15.04 1.04 19.92
N LYS A 72 14.17 0.95 20.93
CA LYS A 72 14.55 0.84 22.34
C LYS A 72 15.05 -0.57 22.69
N ASP A 73 14.42 -1.59 22.12
CA ASP A 73 14.81 -3.00 22.28
C ASP A 73 16.23 -3.26 21.71
N ASN A 74 16.55 -2.64 20.57
CA ASN A 74 17.89 -2.70 19.96
C ASN A 74 18.98 -1.97 20.78
N ARG A 75 18.62 -1.00 21.63
CA ARG A 75 19.56 -0.24 22.48
C ARG A 75 19.87 -0.93 23.81
N GLU A 76 18.98 -1.78 24.31
CA GLU A 76 19.22 -2.57 25.53
C GLU A 76 20.08 -3.81 25.23
N GLU A 77 19.88 -4.47 24.09
CA GLU A 77 20.73 -5.60 23.66
C GLU A 77 22.19 -5.17 23.38
N SER A 78 22.38 -3.91 22.96
CA SER A 78 23.70 -3.34 22.63
C SER A 78 24.55 -2.93 23.84
N LYS A 79 24.01 -2.96 25.08
CA LYS A 79 24.74 -2.54 26.29
C LYS A 79 25.29 -3.69 27.15
N ALA A 80 24.95 -4.95 26.84
CA ALA A 80 25.32 -6.09 27.68
C ALA A 80 26.67 -6.76 27.32
N ARG A 81 27.40 -6.30 26.30
CA ARG A 81 28.64 -6.98 25.86
C ARG A 81 29.83 -6.05 25.77
N GLN A 82 30.44 -5.76 26.92
CA GLN A 82 31.81 -5.27 26.96
C GLN A 82 32.71 -6.14 27.85
N ARG A 83 33.75 -6.68 27.17
CA ARG A 83 35.05 -7.22 27.64
C ARG A 83 35.17 -8.76 27.81
N PRO A 84 36.39 -9.34 27.71
CA PRO A 84 37.35 -9.18 26.60
C PRO A 84 38.03 -10.52 26.16
N ARG A 85 38.43 -10.59 24.88
CA ARG A 85 39.63 -11.31 24.34
C ARG A 85 39.69 -12.85 24.42
N ARG A 86 39.70 -13.54 23.26
CA ARG A 86 40.82 -14.37 22.74
C ARG A 86 40.42 -15.15 21.47
N ARG A 87 41.42 -15.38 20.61
CA ARG A 87 41.39 -16.10 19.32
C ARG A 87 41.23 -17.61 19.51
N LEU A 88 40.53 -18.32 18.62
CA LEU A 88 40.97 -19.58 17.98
C LEU A 88 40.02 -20.00 16.82
N GLN A 89 40.58 -20.76 15.86
CA GLN A 89 40.09 -21.20 14.55
C GLN A 89 38.99 -22.29 14.54
N GLU A 90 38.29 -22.33 13.40
CA GLU A 90 37.76 -23.46 12.59
C GLU A 90 37.16 -24.72 13.26
N GLN A 91 35.89 -25.04 12.96
CA GLN A 91 35.45 -26.14 12.07
C GLN A 91 33.95 -26.52 12.30
N GLY A 92 33.17 -26.51 11.21
CA GLY A 92 32.14 -27.50 10.82
C GLY A 92 30.89 -27.79 11.67
N GLY A 93 29.69 -27.55 11.09
CA GLY A 93 28.51 -28.43 11.28
C GLY A 93 27.18 -27.78 11.73
N THR A 94 26.26 -27.63 10.77
CA THR A 94 24.79 -27.34 10.75
C THR A 94 23.89 -28.01 11.85
N PRO A 95 22.56 -27.75 11.93
CA PRO A 95 21.69 -26.69 11.35
C PRO A 95 20.75 -26.00 12.38
N GLU A 96 20.11 -24.87 12.01
CA GLU A 96 18.66 -24.58 12.19
C GLU A 96 18.31 -23.07 12.17
N MET A 97 17.70 -22.69 11.04
CA MET A 97 16.52 -21.83 10.89
C MET A 97 16.28 -20.72 11.94
N ARG A 98 16.84 -19.53 11.69
CA ARG A 98 16.19 -18.26 12.02
C ARG A 98 16.34 -17.29 10.86
N ASN A 99 15.20 -16.86 10.32
CA ASN A 99 15.02 -16.03 9.13
C ASN A 99 15.80 -14.71 9.26
N SER A 100 17.04 -14.73 8.79
CA SER A 100 17.81 -13.55 8.48
C SER A 100 17.75 -13.43 6.96
N VAL A 101 16.94 -12.51 6.45
CA VAL A 101 17.00 -12.14 5.02
C VAL A 101 18.45 -11.73 4.75
N PRO A 102 19.15 -12.34 3.80
CA PRO A 102 20.55 -12.00 3.55
C PRO A 102 20.63 -10.55 3.08
N ALA A 103 21.36 -9.72 3.82
CA ALA A 103 21.96 -8.52 3.27
C ALA A 103 22.96 -8.99 2.20
N GLY A 104 22.50 -9.04 0.95
CA GLY A 104 23.26 -9.61 -0.15
C GLY A 104 22.52 -9.56 -1.49
N ASP A 105 22.09 -8.37 -1.91
CA ASP A 105 22.03 -7.97 -3.33
C ASP A 105 21.79 -6.45 -3.40
N GLY A 106 22.86 -5.67 -3.57
CA GLY A 106 22.80 -4.21 -3.59
C GLY A 106 22.05 -3.60 -4.78
N GLY A 107 21.48 -4.43 -5.67
CA GLY A 107 20.84 -3.99 -6.91
C GLY A 107 19.33 -4.21 -7.02
N LYS A 108 18.70 -4.99 -6.13
CA LYS A 108 17.29 -5.42 -6.29
C LYS A 108 16.38 -4.87 -5.19
N GLN A 109 15.33 -4.17 -5.59
CA GLN A 109 14.30 -3.62 -4.72
C GLN A 109 12.91 -4.11 -5.14
N VAL A 110 11.99 -4.20 -4.18
CA VAL A 110 10.63 -4.72 -4.42
C VAL A 110 9.60 -3.73 -3.91
N VAL A 111 8.51 -3.56 -4.67
CA VAL A 111 7.30 -2.83 -4.31
C VAL A 111 6.09 -3.74 -4.50
N VAL A 112 5.17 -3.72 -3.55
CA VAL A 112 3.91 -4.47 -3.62
C VAL A 112 2.79 -3.48 -3.88
N LEU A 113 2.03 -3.70 -4.95
CA LEU A 113 0.95 -2.84 -5.41
C LEU A 113 -0.36 -3.60 -5.49
N ASP A 114 -1.47 -2.89 -5.31
CA ASP A 114 -2.77 -3.35 -5.79
C ASP A 114 -2.73 -3.51 -7.32
N THR A 115 -3.30 -4.60 -7.83
CA THR A 115 -3.23 -4.96 -9.27
C THR A 115 -3.93 -3.92 -10.15
N ASP A 116 -5.05 -3.34 -9.71
CA ASP A 116 -5.75 -2.30 -10.46
C ASP A 116 -4.91 -1.02 -10.53
N ILE A 117 -4.26 -0.65 -9.42
CA ILE A 117 -3.32 0.48 -9.39
C ILE A 117 -2.14 0.23 -10.32
N TYR A 118 -1.55 -0.96 -10.30
CA TYR A 118 -0.46 -1.31 -11.20
C TYR A 118 -0.86 -1.18 -12.67
N HIS A 119 -2.02 -1.74 -13.06
CA HIS A 119 -2.51 -1.66 -14.43
C HIS A 119 -2.78 -0.20 -14.85
N TYR A 120 -3.39 0.59 -13.98
CA TYR A 120 -3.65 2.01 -14.23
C TYR A 120 -2.34 2.80 -14.40
N MET A 121 -1.37 2.59 -13.50
CA MET A 121 -0.05 3.23 -13.60
C MET A 121 0.69 2.81 -14.87
N LYS A 122 0.68 1.53 -15.22
CA LYS A 122 1.37 1.02 -16.41
C LYS A 122 0.80 1.64 -17.69
N HIS A 123 -0.50 1.91 -17.72
CA HIS A 123 -1.16 2.49 -18.88
C HIS A 123 -0.96 4.01 -18.98
N PHE A 124 -1.25 4.75 -17.90
CA PHE A 124 -1.26 6.22 -17.94
C PHE A 124 0.02 6.88 -17.45
N PHE A 125 0.85 6.16 -16.70
CA PHE A 125 2.10 6.66 -16.11
C PHE A 125 3.30 5.75 -16.42
N PRO A 126 3.49 5.29 -17.68
CA PRO A 126 4.55 4.33 -18.00
C PRO A 126 5.95 4.85 -17.65
N TRP A 127 6.16 6.16 -17.67
CA TRP A 127 7.42 6.81 -17.30
C TRP A 127 7.82 6.61 -15.83
N VAL A 128 6.88 6.25 -14.95
CA VAL A 128 7.17 5.94 -13.54
C VAL A 128 8.00 4.67 -13.39
N PHE A 129 7.88 3.75 -14.36
CA PHE A 129 8.61 2.49 -14.41
C PHE A 129 9.87 2.57 -15.30
N GLN A 130 10.19 3.75 -15.83
CA GLN A 130 11.29 3.94 -16.76
C GLN A 130 12.39 4.78 -16.11
N GLU A 131 13.59 4.25 -16.09
CA GLU A 131 14.82 4.95 -15.74
C GLU A 131 15.98 4.25 -16.46
N ASN A 132 16.99 5.02 -16.86
CA ASN A 132 18.14 4.44 -17.57
C ASN A 132 18.87 3.44 -16.65
N ASP A 133 19.30 2.33 -17.25
CA ASP A 133 20.03 1.25 -16.57
C ASP A 133 19.28 0.59 -15.40
N VAL A 134 17.94 0.69 -15.36
CA VAL A 134 17.08 0.01 -14.39
C VAL A 134 16.10 -0.91 -15.13
N VAL A 135 16.04 -2.18 -14.70
CA VAL A 135 15.07 -3.16 -15.19
C VAL A 135 13.90 -3.23 -14.21
N VAL A 136 12.69 -3.03 -14.71
CA VAL A 136 11.46 -3.21 -13.92
C VAL A 136 10.70 -4.41 -14.45
N SER A 137 10.47 -5.40 -13.58
CA SER A 137 9.65 -6.58 -13.87
C SER A 137 8.50 -6.66 -12.87
N ALA A 138 7.42 -7.34 -13.23
CA ALA A 138 6.25 -7.47 -12.38
C ALA A 138 5.66 -8.88 -12.46
N VAL A 139 5.21 -9.38 -11.31
CA VAL A 139 4.48 -10.64 -11.17
C VAL A 139 3.15 -10.34 -10.49
N THR A 140 2.06 -10.68 -11.16
CA THR A 140 0.70 -10.50 -10.64
C THR A 140 0.21 -11.80 -10.02
N ASP A 141 -0.30 -11.71 -8.80
CA ASP A 141 -0.94 -12.78 -8.04
C ASP A 141 -2.29 -12.27 -7.52
N GLY A 142 -3.35 -12.51 -8.31
CA GLY A 142 -4.69 -12.01 -8.03
C GLY A 142 -4.73 -10.48 -7.88
N GLU A 143 -5.21 -10.04 -6.72
CA GLU A 143 -5.40 -8.62 -6.39
C GLU A 143 -4.10 -7.86 -6.10
N ILE A 144 -2.96 -8.57 -6.06
CA ILE A 144 -1.66 -7.99 -5.74
C ILE A 144 -0.70 -8.17 -6.90
N THR A 145 0.05 -7.12 -7.23
CA THR A 145 1.16 -7.15 -8.17
C THR A 145 2.47 -6.80 -7.47
N THR A 146 3.42 -7.73 -7.50
CA THR A 146 4.78 -7.53 -6.99
C THR A 146 5.66 -7.00 -8.11
N VAL A 147 6.20 -5.80 -7.94
CA VAL A 147 7.10 -5.13 -8.88
C VAL A 147 8.53 -5.20 -8.36
N CYS A 148 9.40 -5.82 -9.14
CA CYS A 148 10.84 -5.89 -8.89
C CYS A 148 11.55 -4.81 -9.71
N VAL A 149 12.39 -4.03 -9.04
CA VAL A 149 13.24 -2.98 -9.62
C VAL A 149 14.68 -3.43 -9.43
N GLU A 150 15.35 -3.72 -10.54
CA GLU A 150 16.69 -4.31 -10.57
C GLU A 150 17.67 -3.39 -11.30
N ASN A 151 18.91 -3.35 -10.82
CA ASN A 151 20.00 -2.67 -11.50
C ASN A 151 20.40 -3.45 -12.78
N ALA A 152 20.41 -2.79 -13.93
CA ALA A 152 20.84 -3.37 -15.21
C ALA A 152 22.37 -3.50 -15.37
N GLY A 153 23.14 -3.28 -14.30
CA GLY A 153 24.60 -3.41 -14.26
C GLY A 153 25.37 -2.09 -14.40
N ARG A 154 24.69 -0.97 -14.66
CA ARG A 154 25.29 0.39 -14.75
C ARG A 154 24.61 1.44 -13.88
N ALA A 155 23.46 1.13 -13.27
CA ALA A 155 22.76 2.08 -12.43
C ALA A 155 23.44 2.21 -11.04
N ASP A 156 23.41 3.40 -10.48
CA ASP A 156 23.73 3.61 -9.08
C ASP A 156 22.58 3.12 -8.18
N ALA A 157 22.90 2.69 -6.96
CA ALA A 157 21.91 2.27 -5.96
C ALA A 157 20.88 3.39 -5.67
N GLY A 158 21.27 4.65 -5.86
CA GLY A 158 20.37 5.81 -5.81
C GLY A 158 19.30 5.81 -6.90
N GLN A 159 19.59 5.34 -8.11
CA GLN A 159 18.63 5.30 -9.23
C GLN A 159 17.56 4.24 -9.01
N VAL A 160 17.94 3.03 -8.59
CA VAL A 160 16.99 1.96 -8.21
C VAL A 160 16.06 2.44 -7.09
N SER A 161 16.61 3.10 -6.08
CA SER A 161 15.85 3.66 -4.96
C SER A 161 14.91 4.79 -5.40
N SER A 162 15.33 5.62 -6.36
CA SER A 162 14.52 6.69 -6.93
C SER A 162 13.32 6.14 -7.69
N VAL A 163 13.51 5.12 -8.53
CA VAL A 163 12.41 4.44 -9.25
C VAL A 163 11.43 3.81 -8.29
N LYS A 164 11.93 3.07 -7.29
CA LYS A 164 11.09 2.48 -6.25
C LYS A 164 10.21 3.56 -5.59
N LYS A 165 10.82 4.67 -5.19
CA LYS A 165 10.12 5.78 -4.55
C LYS A 165 9.09 6.44 -5.48
N LYS A 166 9.41 6.64 -6.76
CA LYS A 166 8.44 7.17 -7.76
C LYS A 166 7.21 6.27 -7.86
N ILE A 167 7.42 4.94 -7.88
CA ILE A 167 6.34 3.96 -7.92
C ILE A 167 5.47 4.06 -6.65
N GLU A 168 6.09 4.07 -5.47
CA GLU A 168 5.39 4.17 -4.17
C GLU A 168 4.62 5.49 -4.01
N ASP A 169 5.25 6.62 -4.32
CA ASP A 169 4.63 7.95 -4.19
C ASP A 169 3.43 8.09 -5.14
N GLN A 170 3.51 7.52 -6.34
CA GLN A 170 2.43 7.58 -7.31
C GLN A 170 1.31 6.59 -6.98
N SER A 171 1.63 5.38 -6.51
CA SER A 171 0.62 4.40 -6.11
C SER A 171 -0.19 4.90 -4.92
N LEU A 172 0.45 5.56 -3.95
CA LEU A 172 -0.23 6.13 -2.79
C LEU A 172 -1.26 7.21 -3.18
N LYS A 173 -0.93 8.07 -4.14
CA LYS A 173 -1.86 9.08 -4.66
C LYS A 173 -3.06 8.45 -5.34
N LEU A 174 -2.83 7.41 -6.14
CA LEU A 174 -3.87 6.73 -6.90
C LEU A 174 -4.78 5.87 -6.02
N HIS A 175 -4.23 5.24 -4.97
CA HIS A 175 -4.99 4.36 -4.07
C HIS A 175 -6.21 5.06 -3.43
N SER A 176 -6.10 6.34 -3.10
CA SER A 176 -7.20 7.09 -2.48
C SER A 176 -8.21 7.65 -3.50
N THR A 177 -7.82 7.80 -4.76
CA THR A 177 -8.56 8.55 -5.78
C THR A 177 -9.23 7.68 -6.82
N LEU A 178 -8.63 6.54 -7.17
CA LEU A 178 -9.18 5.63 -8.16
C LEU A 178 -10.37 4.83 -7.60
N ARG A 179 -11.26 4.50 -8.51
CA ARG A 179 -12.43 3.65 -8.30
C ARG A 179 -12.54 2.67 -9.46
N LYS A 180 -13.06 1.49 -9.17
CA LYS A 180 -13.31 0.42 -10.13
C LYS A 180 -14.80 0.13 -10.18
N ILE A 181 -15.35 0.03 -11.39
CA ILE A 181 -16.69 -0.48 -11.67
C ILE A 181 -16.55 -1.71 -12.56
N ARG A 182 -17.30 -2.75 -12.23
CA ARG A 182 -17.43 -3.96 -13.05
C ARG A 182 -18.79 -3.95 -13.74
N VAL A 183 -18.78 -4.04 -15.07
CA VAL A 183 -19.99 -4.13 -15.90
C VAL A 183 -20.09 -5.56 -16.42
N SER A 184 -21.04 -6.33 -15.91
CA SER A 184 -21.24 -7.74 -16.28
C SER A 184 -21.96 -7.89 -17.61
N PHE A 185 -21.58 -8.91 -18.39
CA PHE A 185 -22.19 -9.28 -19.66
C PHE A 185 -22.78 -10.70 -19.65
N GLU A 186 -22.96 -11.30 -18.48
CA GLU A 186 -23.42 -12.69 -18.33
C GLU A 186 -24.77 -12.95 -19.02
N GLU A 187 -25.62 -11.92 -19.13
CA GLU A 187 -26.96 -12.01 -19.75
C GLU A 187 -27.04 -11.39 -21.16
N LEU A 188 -25.93 -10.86 -21.69
CA LEU A 188 -25.93 -10.12 -22.95
C LEU A 188 -25.62 -11.02 -24.16
N SER A 189 -26.36 -10.80 -25.24
CA SER A 189 -26.08 -11.36 -26.57
C SER A 189 -24.75 -10.87 -27.13
N ARG A 190 -24.20 -11.58 -28.13
CA ARG A 190 -22.96 -11.16 -28.80
C ARG A 190 -23.05 -9.75 -29.38
N ASP A 191 -24.20 -9.38 -29.93
CA ASP A 191 -24.43 -8.05 -30.52
C ASP A 191 -24.47 -6.95 -29.46
N GLU A 192 -24.96 -7.24 -28.26
CA GLU A 192 -24.96 -6.31 -27.13
C GLU A 192 -23.56 -6.14 -26.53
N LYS A 193 -22.78 -7.23 -26.42
CA LYS A 193 -21.36 -7.15 -26.04
C LYS A 193 -20.56 -6.29 -27.02
N GLN A 194 -20.79 -6.48 -28.32
CA GLN A 194 -20.13 -5.70 -29.35
C GLN A 194 -20.51 -4.21 -29.29
N ARG A 195 -21.79 -3.91 -28.99
CA ARG A 195 -22.24 -2.53 -28.76
C ARG A 195 -21.54 -1.86 -27.59
N HIS A 196 -21.37 -2.56 -26.46
CA HIS A 196 -20.64 -2.03 -25.30
C HIS A 196 -19.17 -1.77 -25.62
N ASN A 197 -18.49 -2.70 -26.30
CA ASN A 197 -17.11 -2.50 -26.74
C ASN A 197 -16.97 -1.26 -27.65
N TRP A 198 -17.90 -1.10 -28.60
CA TRP A 198 -17.89 0.06 -29.49
C TRP A 198 -18.17 1.37 -28.74
N ALA A 199 -19.08 1.35 -27.76
CA ALA A 199 -19.32 2.48 -26.86
C ALA A 199 -18.04 2.85 -26.07
N CYS A 200 -17.29 1.87 -25.55
CA CYS A 200 -16.00 2.14 -24.90
C CYS A 200 -15.05 2.90 -25.82
N GLU A 201 -14.84 2.40 -27.05
CA GLU A 201 -13.91 3.00 -28.00
C GLU A 201 -14.31 4.44 -28.35
N ARG A 202 -15.62 4.70 -28.51
CA ARG A 202 -16.14 6.05 -28.76
C ARG A 202 -15.87 6.98 -27.58
N LEU A 203 -16.00 6.49 -26.35
CA LEU A 203 -15.89 7.28 -25.13
C LEU A 203 -14.44 7.53 -24.68
N LYS A 204 -13.46 6.73 -25.14
CA LYS A 204 -12.04 6.90 -24.79
C LYS A 204 -11.50 8.32 -25.00
N SER A 205 -11.89 8.98 -26.10
CA SER A 205 -11.42 10.33 -26.41
C SER A 205 -11.97 11.39 -25.44
N ARG A 206 -13.18 11.17 -24.93
CA ARG A 206 -13.86 12.06 -23.99
C ARG A 206 -13.44 11.82 -22.53
N TYR A 207 -13.04 10.59 -22.21
CA TYR A 207 -12.61 10.17 -20.88
C TYR A 207 -11.18 9.60 -20.94
N PRO A 208 -10.17 10.43 -21.22
CA PRO A 208 -8.80 9.97 -21.47
C PRO A 208 -8.09 9.43 -20.23
N GLN A 209 -8.69 9.54 -19.04
CA GLN A 209 -8.14 9.02 -17.76
C GLN A 209 -8.94 7.82 -17.25
N VAL A 210 -9.77 7.20 -18.10
CA VAL A 210 -10.49 5.98 -17.76
C VAL A 210 -9.82 4.80 -18.45
N LEU A 211 -9.33 3.86 -17.64
CA LEU A 211 -8.82 2.58 -18.10
C LEU A 211 -9.97 1.60 -18.24
N VAL A 212 -10.09 0.99 -19.42
CA VAL A 212 -11.07 -0.06 -19.71
C VAL A 212 -10.32 -1.36 -19.94
N ILE A 213 -10.61 -2.38 -19.12
CA ILE A 213 -10.01 -3.72 -19.23
C ILE A 213 -11.13 -4.69 -19.63
N PRO A 214 -11.10 -5.22 -20.87
CA PRO A 214 -12.09 -6.17 -21.32
C PRO A 214 -11.79 -7.59 -20.83
N TYR A 215 -12.83 -8.29 -20.38
CA TYR A 215 -12.85 -9.73 -20.11
C TYR A 215 -14.01 -10.40 -20.87
N ASP A 216 -13.99 -11.72 -20.96
CA ASP A 216 -15.01 -12.47 -21.71
C ASP A 216 -16.44 -12.32 -21.13
N ALA A 217 -16.52 -12.22 -19.80
CA ALA A 217 -17.78 -12.15 -19.05
C ALA A 217 -18.13 -10.73 -18.59
N HIS A 218 -17.20 -9.79 -18.59
CA HIS A 218 -17.41 -8.44 -18.06
C HIS A 218 -16.38 -7.44 -18.59
N ILE A 219 -16.60 -6.16 -18.34
CA ILE A 219 -15.59 -5.11 -18.48
C ILE A 219 -15.31 -4.52 -17.10
N GLU A 220 -14.04 -4.23 -16.84
CA GLU A 220 -13.61 -3.42 -15.70
C GLU A 220 -13.27 -2.01 -16.16
N VAL A 221 -13.83 -1.03 -15.46
CA VAL A 221 -13.64 0.39 -15.72
C VAL A 221 -12.97 1.00 -14.49
N ILE A 222 -11.75 1.50 -14.65
CA ILE A 222 -10.92 2.05 -13.56
C ILE A 222 -10.62 3.52 -13.88
N GLY A 223 -10.82 4.41 -12.92
CA GLY A 223 -10.55 5.84 -13.09
C GLY A 223 -10.99 6.67 -11.90
N PHE A 224 -10.98 7.99 -12.07
CA PHE A 224 -11.48 8.92 -11.04
C PHE A 224 -13.00 8.79 -10.88
N SER A 225 -13.49 8.98 -9.66
CA SER A 225 -14.90 8.73 -9.33
C SER A 225 -15.91 9.50 -10.20
N SER A 226 -15.60 10.74 -10.59
CA SER A 226 -16.44 11.53 -11.51
C SER A 226 -16.49 10.91 -12.90
N ASP A 227 -15.31 10.56 -13.41
CA ASP A 227 -15.13 10.18 -14.80
C ASP A 227 -15.70 8.79 -15.05
N ILE A 228 -15.50 7.84 -14.13
CA ILE A 228 -16.06 6.49 -14.27
C ILE A 228 -17.59 6.49 -14.18
N PHE A 229 -18.17 7.38 -13.39
CA PHE A 229 -19.62 7.45 -13.22
C PHE A 229 -20.27 7.97 -14.52
N GLU A 230 -19.73 9.06 -15.05
CA GLU A 230 -20.18 9.64 -16.31
C GLU A 230 -19.92 8.69 -17.48
N PHE A 231 -18.73 8.07 -17.56
CA PHE A 231 -18.38 7.09 -18.58
C PHE A 231 -19.36 5.91 -18.59
N THR A 232 -19.63 5.32 -17.42
CA THR A 232 -20.52 4.15 -17.32
C THR A 232 -21.97 4.52 -17.64
N ARG A 233 -22.41 5.73 -17.29
CA ARG A 233 -23.73 6.25 -17.65
C ARG A 233 -23.87 6.42 -19.16
N GLU A 234 -22.85 6.99 -19.83
CA GLU A 234 -22.86 7.19 -21.29
C GLU A 234 -22.65 5.90 -22.08
N MET A 235 -21.94 4.92 -21.51
CA MET A 235 -21.79 3.58 -22.09
C MET A 235 -23.14 2.83 -22.14
N SER A 236 -23.97 3.01 -21.11
CA SER A 236 -25.26 2.33 -20.96
C SER A 236 -26.41 3.05 -21.69
N SER A 237 -26.13 4.15 -22.38
CA SER A 237 -27.11 4.98 -23.10
C SER A 237 -27.18 4.65 -24.59
#